data_AF-S4RQG3-F1
#
_entry.id   AF-S4RQG3-F1
#
_cell.length_a   1.000
_cell.length_b   1.000
_cell.length_c   1.000
_cell.angle_alpha   90.00
_cell.angle_beta   90.00
_cell.angle_gamma   90.00
#
_symmetry.space_group_name_H-M   'P 1'
#
loop_
_entity.id
_entity.type
_entity.pdbx_description
1 polymer ?
#
loop_
_entity_poly.entity_id
_entity_poly.type
_entity_poly.pdbx_seq_one_letter_code
_entity_poly.pdbx_strand_id
1 'polypeptide(L)'
;KKKERGVKTSGQVFLQVAELYVQAQRSGNMACIEGARKQVVLFANMQAMDDAKGVYQREMETLLNKLPVEYNELQRHQEECSKKAMALFYRRSVLDRNHEHEKELLNFTMKEFERMKETNTERSYTVSKQRLRVLYKPLKNMNADFMQLGGYQKYEVAMQKLDEEYRATEGLGDEKDKAYKDFMEKNKDRANQIRVVDKALTQAQQ
;
A
#
# COMPACT_ATOMS: atom_id res chain seq x y z
N LYS A 1 27.45 -46.21 -14.44
CA LYS A 1 25.98 -45.96 -14.37
C LYS A 1 25.74 -44.46 -14.26
N LYS A 2 25.51 -43.74 -15.37
CA LYS A 2 25.12 -42.33 -15.33
C LYS A 2 23.61 -42.27 -15.58
N LYS A 3 22.81 -42.33 -14.51
CA LYS A 3 21.38 -42.02 -14.57
C LYS A 3 21.27 -40.50 -14.59
N GLU A 4 21.39 -39.90 -15.77
CA GLU A 4 20.89 -38.54 -15.95
C GLU A 4 19.38 -38.62 -15.80
N ARG A 5 18.86 -38.05 -14.70
CA ARG A 5 17.45 -38.05 -14.37
C ARG A 5 16.73 -37.39 -15.55
N GLY A 6 15.99 -38.18 -16.33
CA GLY A 6 15.18 -37.69 -17.42
C GLY A 6 14.17 -36.69 -16.87
N VAL A 7 14.42 -35.42 -17.10
CA VAL A 7 13.48 -34.35 -16.76
C VAL A 7 12.58 -34.20 -17.97
N LYS A 8 11.28 -34.41 -17.77
CA LYS A 8 10.27 -34.11 -18.81
C LYS A 8 10.33 -32.61 -19.09
N THR A 9 10.84 -32.24 -20.25
CA THR A 9 10.80 -30.86 -20.79
C THR A 9 9.52 -30.69 -21.60
N SER A 10 8.89 -29.51 -21.56
CA SER A 10 7.78 -29.22 -22.46
C SER A 10 8.26 -29.21 -23.92
N GLY A 11 7.36 -29.50 -24.87
CA GLY A 11 7.69 -29.49 -26.30
C GLY A 11 8.20 -28.12 -26.78
N GLN A 12 7.67 -27.03 -26.22
CA GLN A 12 8.10 -25.66 -26.51
C GLN A 12 9.56 -25.41 -26.09
N VAL A 13 9.94 -25.86 -24.90
CA VAL A 13 11.31 -25.71 -24.39
C VAL A 13 12.28 -26.55 -25.23
N PHE A 14 11.86 -27.74 -25.64
CA PHE A 14 12.67 -28.58 -26.51
C PHE A 14 12.91 -27.92 -27.87
N LEU A 15 11.87 -27.32 -28.47
CA LEU A 15 11.98 -26.59 -29.73
C LEU A 15 12.99 -25.44 -29.63
N GLN A 16 12.87 -24.59 -28.59
CA GLN A 16 13.78 -23.45 -28.37
C GLN A 16 15.24 -23.90 -28.13
N VAL A 17 15.43 -25.02 -27.43
CA VAL A 17 16.77 -25.61 -27.24
C VAL A 17 17.36 -26.09 -28.56
N ALA A 18 16.55 -26.72 -29.42
CA ALA A 18 16.99 -27.16 -30.74
C ALA A 18 17.37 -25.97 -31.65
N GLU A 19 16.58 -24.90 -31.63
CA GLU A 19 16.85 -23.66 -32.38
C GLU A 19 18.18 -23.03 -31.96
N LEU A 20 18.40 -22.82 -30.65
CA LEU A 20 19.65 -22.27 -30.13
C LEU A 20 20.87 -23.14 -30.45
N TYR A 21 20.71 -24.46 -30.36
CA TYR A 21 21.77 -25.41 -30.69
C TYR A 21 22.19 -25.31 -32.16
N VAL A 22 21.22 -25.31 -33.09
CA VAL A 22 21.48 -25.18 -34.54
C VAL A 22 22.09 -23.82 -34.87
N GLN A 23 21.62 -22.73 -34.25
CA GLN A 23 22.19 -21.40 -34.44
C GLN A 23 23.66 -21.32 -34.01
N ALA A 24 23.99 -21.89 -32.84
CA ALA A 24 25.36 -21.92 -32.35
C ALA A 24 26.29 -22.71 -33.28
N GLN A 25 25.82 -23.87 -33.78
CA GLN A 25 26.58 -24.68 -34.74
C GLN A 25 26.81 -23.93 -36.07
N ARG A 26 25.80 -23.21 -36.57
CA ARG A 26 25.94 -22.34 -37.77
C ARG A 26 26.94 -21.20 -37.57
N SER A 27 27.12 -20.76 -36.33
CA SER A 27 28.02 -19.65 -35.98
C SER A 27 29.45 -20.10 -35.66
N GLY A 28 29.76 -21.39 -35.83
CA GLY A 28 31.08 -21.97 -35.51
C GLY A 28 31.34 -22.14 -34.00
N ASN A 29 30.34 -21.88 -33.15
CA ASN A 29 30.44 -22.02 -31.69
C ASN A 29 30.11 -23.45 -31.26
N MET A 30 30.86 -24.00 -30.31
CA MET A 30 30.48 -25.25 -29.64
C MET A 30 29.34 -25.00 -28.66
N ALA A 31 28.09 -25.31 -29.04
CA ALA A 31 26.99 -25.36 -28.09
C ALA A 31 26.90 -26.72 -27.41
N CYS A 32 26.76 -26.72 -26.09
CA CYS A 32 26.29 -27.89 -25.35
C CYS A 32 24.76 -27.79 -25.17
N ILE A 33 24.06 -28.90 -25.42
CA ILE A 33 22.58 -28.97 -25.29
C ILE A 33 22.15 -28.55 -23.86
N GLU A 34 22.94 -28.91 -22.86
CA GLU A 34 22.70 -28.53 -21.47
C GLU A 34 22.79 -27.02 -21.24
N GLY A 35 23.74 -26.34 -21.88
CA GLY A 35 23.90 -24.89 -21.81
C GLY A 35 22.74 -24.16 -22.49
N ALA A 36 22.36 -24.60 -23.69
CA ALA A 36 21.19 -24.08 -24.39
C ALA A 36 19.90 -24.28 -23.56
N ARG A 37 19.72 -25.47 -22.95
CA ARG A 37 18.58 -25.74 -22.05
C ARG A 37 18.53 -24.78 -20.86
N LYS A 38 19.66 -24.56 -20.18
CA LYS A 38 19.71 -23.63 -19.04
C LYS A 38 19.33 -22.21 -19.47
N GLN A 39 19.81 -21.75 -20.61
CA GLN A 39 19.52 -20.41 -21.13
C GLN A 39 18.04 -20.25 -21.49
N VAL A 40 17.44 -21.24 -22.16
CA VAL A 40 15.99 -21.24 -22.49
C VAL A 40 15.15 -21.20 -21.22
N VAL A 41 15.47 -22.04 -20.24
CA VAL A 41 14.74 -22.10 -18.96
C VAL A 41 14.82 -20.78 -18.22
N LEU A 42 16.02 -20.18 -18.15
CA LEU A 42 16.23 -18.87 -17.52
C LEU A 42 15.37 -17.80 -18.19
N PHE A 43 15.47 -17.66 -19.51
CA PHE A 43 14.73 -16.63 -20.24
C PHE A 43 13.22 -16.80 -20.13
N ALA A 44 12.72 -18.03 -20.24
CA ALA A 44 11.30 -18.34 -20.09
C ALA A 44 10.78 -17.96 -18.69
N ASN A 45 11.55 -18.24 -17.63
CA ASN A 45 11.15 -17.89 -16.26
C ASN A 45 11.24 -16.38 -15.98
N MET A 46 12.25 -15.69 -16.52
CA MET A 46 12.32 -14.23 -16.45
C MET A 46 11.11 -13.59 -17.12
N GLN A 47 10.76 -14.03 -18.34
CA GLN A 47 9.60 -13.52 -19.05
C GLN A 47 8.29 -13.82 -18.31
N ALA A 48 8.12 -15.06 -17.81
CA ALA A 48 6.95 -15.44 -17.02
C ALA A 48 6.81 -14.59 -15.75
N MET A 49 7.93 -14.26 -15.10
CA MET A 49 7.97 -13.40 -13.93
C MET A 49 7.61 -11.96 -14.29
N ASP A 50 8.18 -11.38 -15.34
CA ASP A 50 7.88 -10.00 -15.75
C ASP A 50 6.40 -9.83 -16.15
N ASP A 51 5.85 -10.81 -16.87
CA ASP A 51 4.42 -10.86 -17.18
C ASP A 51 3.56 -10.90 -15.91
N ALA A 52 3.96 -11.70 -14.92
CA ALA A 52 3.26 -11.81 -13.64
C ALA A 52 3.36 -10.52 -12.81
N LYS A 53 4.54 -9.89 -12.76
CA LYS A 53 4.76 -8.57 -12.15
C LYS A 53 3.82 -7.53 -12.78
N GLY A 54 3.73 -7.51 -14.12
CA GLY A 54 2.85 -6.59 -14.86
C GLY A 54 1.35 -6.85 -14.65
N VAL A 55 0.92 -8.10 -14.41
CA VAL A 55 -0.46 -8.38 -13.98
C VAL A 55 -0.71 -7.86 -12.57
N TYR A 56 0.18 -8.17 -11.64
CA TYR A 56 0.05 -7.73 -10.25
C TYR A 56 -0.06 -6.21 -10.15
N GLN A 57 0.85 -5.47 -10.79
CA GLN A 57 0.88 -4.01 -10.73
C GLN A 57 -0.42 -3.39 -11.25
N ARG A 58 -0.87 -3.80 -12.45
CA ARG A 58 -2.09 -3.27 -13.05
C ARG A 58 -3.32 -3.52 -12.19
N GLU A 59 -3.43 -4.71 -11.59
CA GLU A 59 -4.52 -5.06 -10.70
C GLU A 59 -4.46 -4.25 -9.40
N MET A 60 -3.26 -4.08 -8.83
CA MET A 60 -3.06 -3.29 -7.61
C MET A 60 -3.37 -1.80 -7.82
N GLU A 61 -3.03 -1.26 -8.99
CA GLU A 61 -3.29 0.14 -9.37
C GLU A 61 -4.78 0.49 -9.43
N THR A 62 -5.66 -0.49 -9.62
CA THR A 62 -7.12 -0.25 -9.63
C THR A 62 -7.64 0.31 -8.31
N LEU A 63 -6.92 0.10 -7.21
CA LEU A 63 -7.27 0.60 -5.88
C LEU A 63 -6.78 2.02 -5.63
N LEU A 64 -5.83 2.54 -6.42
CA LEU A 64 -5.19 3.86 -6.18
C LEU A 64 -6.18 5.01 -6.13
N ASN A 65 -7.24 4.98 -6.94
CA ASN A 65 -8.25 6.04 -6.98
C ASN A 65 -9.28 5.94 -5.84
N LYS A 66 -9.29 4.81 -5.12
CA LYS A 66 -10.21 4.57 -4.00
C LYS A 66 -9.59 4.85 -2.64
N LEU A 67 -8.26 5.00 -2.56
CA LEU A 67 -7.57 5.30 -1.32
C LEU A 67 -8.01 6.67 -0.73
N PRO A 68 -8.19 6.79 0.60
CA PRO A 68 -7.90 5.75 1.59
C PRO A 68 -9.03 4.70 1.71
N VAL A 69 -8.63 3.46 1.96
CA VAL A 69 -9.52 2.32 2.28
C VAL A 69 -9.10 1.67 3.59
N GLU A 70 -9.98 0.87 4.18
CA GLU A 70 -9.67 0.07 5.36
C GLU A 70 -8.60 -0.98 5.05
N TYR A 71 -7.71 -1.24 6.01
CA TYR A 71 -6.61 -2.20 5.84
C TYR A 71 -7.08 -3.60 5.41
N ASN A 72 -8.22 -4.06 5.92
CA ASN A 72 -8.80 -5.35 5.56
C ASN A 72 -9.26 -5.41 4.09
N GLU A 73 -9.70 -4.30 3.51
CA GLU A 73 -10.00 -4.23 2.08
C GLU A 73 -8.71 -4.25 1.26
N LEU A 74 -7.72 -3.46 1.69
CA LEU A 74 -6.40 -3.42 1.05
C LEU A 74 -5.72 -4.80 1.05
N GLN A 75 -5.79 -5.55 2.16
CA GLN A 75 -5.23 -6.90 2.26
C GLN A 75 -5.98 -7.90 1.36
N ARG A 76 -7.32 -7.86 1.32
CA ARG A 76 -8.09 -8.75 0.42
C ARG A 76 -7.76 -8.50 -1.05
N HIS A 77 -7.66 -7.24 -1.43
CA HIS A 77 -7.26 -6.86 -2.79
C HIS A 77 -5.85 -7.36 -3.13
N GLN A 78 -4.91 -7.23 -2.19
CA GLN A 78 -3.55 -7.75 -2.30
C GLN A 78 -3.51 -9.27 -2.54
N GLU A 79 -4.30 -10.02 -1.78
CA GLU A 79 -4.37 -11.48 -1.87
C GLU A 79 -4.91 -11.90 -3.26
N GLU A 80 -5.93 -11.22 -3.77
CA GLU A 80 -6.48 -11.45 -5.11
C GLU A 80 -5.47 -11.14 -6.22
N CYS A 81 -4.78 -10.00 -6.13
CA CYS A 81 -3.72 -9.60 -7.08
C CYS A 81 -2.59 -10.63 -7.10
N SER A 82 -2.12 -11.04 -5.92
CA SER A 82 -1.06 -12.04 -5.75
C SER A 82 -1.47 -13.38 -6.35
N LYS A 83 -2.70 -13.83 -6.08
CA LYS A 83 -3.23 -15.08 -6.63
C LYS A 83 -3.26 -15.08 -8.16
N LYS A 84 -3.69 -13.98 -8.79
CA LYS A 84 -3.71 -13.84 -10.25
C LYS A 84 -2.30 -13.88 -10.85
N ALA A 85 -1.37 -13.15 -10.25
CA ALA A 85 0.02 -13.10 -10.70
C ALA A 85 0.72 -14.46 -10.57
N MET A 86 0.57 -15.13 -9.41
CA MET A 86 1.14 -16.47 -9.19
C MET A 86 0.55 -17.51 -10.12
N ALA A 87 -0.77 -17.48 -10.36
CA ALA A 87 -1.41 -18.38 -11.31
C ALA A 87 -0.86 -18.20 -12.74
N LEU A 88 -0.61 -16.95 -13.16
CA LEU A 88 0.02 -16.69 -14.47
C LEU A 88 1.47 -17.20 -14.51
N PHE A 89 2.24 -16.93 -13.46
CA PHE A 89 3.62 -17.40 -13.35
C PHE A 89 3.70 -18.92 -13.43
N TYR A 90 2.95 -19.67 -12.61
CA TYR A 90 2.97 -21.14 -12.62
C TYR A 90 2.52 -21.74 -13.95
N ARG A 91 1.64 -21.06 -14.70
CA ARG A 91 1.22 -21.50 -16.02
C ARG A 91 2.33 -21.34 -17.07
N ARG A 92 3.19 -20.33 -16.93
CA ARG A 92 4.20 -19.94 -17.93
C ARG A 92 5.62 -20.37 -17.57
N SER A 93 5.92 -20.56 -16.29
CA SER A 93 7.24 -20.93 -15.81
C SER A 93 7.58 -22.36 -16.23
N VAL A 94 8.88 -22.58 -16.41
CA VAL A 94 9.45 -23.83 -16.87
C VAL A 94 10.60 -24.18 -15.95
N LEU A 95 10.53 -25.36 -15.32
CA LEU A 95 11.66 -25.97 -14.61
C LEU A 95 12.37 -25.03 -13.60
N ASP A 96 11.62 -24.15 -12.90
CA ASP A 96 12.14 -23.31 -11.81
C ASP A 96 12.40 -24.14 -10.53
N ARG A 97 13.33 -25.10 -10.60
CA ARG A 97 13.49 -26.16 -9.60
C ARG A 97 13.89 -25.67 -8.20
N ASN A 98 14.56 -24.52 -8.13
CA ASN A 98 14.99 -23.92 -6.86
C ASN A 98 14.00 -22.87 -6.35
N HIS A 99 12.89 -22.68 -7.08
CA HIS A 99 11.89 -21.64 -6.81
C HIS A 99 12.54 -20.24 -6.76
N GLU A 100 13.58 -19.99 -7.55
CA GLU A 100 14.35 -18.75 -7.50
C GLU A 100 13.50 -17.59 -8.05
N HIS A 101 12.85 -17.81 -9.19
CA HIS A 101 12.00 -16.81 -9.85
C HIS A 101 10.68 -16.65 -9.11
N GLU A 102 10.13 -17.73 -8.55
CA GLU A 102 8.96 -17.67 -7.68
C GLU A 102 9.21 -16.81 -6.42
N LYS A 103 10.35 -17.02 -5.73
CA LYS A 103 10.74 -16.22 -4.56
C LYS A 103 10.93 -14.75 -4.92
N GLU A 104 11.55 -14.48 -6.08
CA GLU A 104 11.71 -13.10 -6.55
C GLU A 104 10.35 -12.43 -6.79
N LEU A 105 9.41 -13.13 -7.43
CA LEU A 105 8.06 -12.64 -7.64
C LEU A 105 7.33 -12.39 -6.31
N LEU A 106 7.43 -13.31 -5.34
CA LEU A 106 6.85 -13.12 -4.00
C LEU A 106 7.42 -11.87 -3.32
N ASN A 107 8.75 -11.71 -3.30
CA ASN A 107 9.41 -10.54 -2.73
C ASN A 107 8.97 -9.24 -3.43
N PHE A 108 8.79 -9.28 -4.74
CA PHE A 108 8.26 -8.15 -5.50
C PHE A 108 6.84 -7.78 -5.04
N THR A 109 5.92 -8.74 -4.95
CA THR A 109 4.55 -8.47 -4.50
C THR A 109 4.52 -7.91 -3.07
N MET A 110 5.37 -8.42 -2.17
CA MET A 110 5.47 -7.89 -0.80
C MET A 110 5.91 -6.42 -0.80
N LYS A 111 6.95 -6.06 -1.57
CA LYS A 111 7.44 -4.68 -1.63
C LYS A 111 6.40 -3.71 -2.19
N GLU A 112 5.71 -4.10 -3.27
CA GLU A 112 4.65 -3.28 -3.84
C GLU A 112 3.46 -3.12 -2.88
N PHE A 113 3.15 -4.16 -2.09
CA PHE A 113 2.13 -4.06 -1.05
C PHE A 113 2.52 -3.10 0.07
N GLU A 114 3.77 -3.15 0.55
CA GLU A 114 4.29 -2.18 1.53
C GLU A 114 4.13 -0.74 1.01
N ARG A 115 4.54 -0.47 -0.24
CA ARG A 115 4.37 0.83 -0.88
C ARG A 115 2.91 1.28 -0.94
N MET A 116 2.00 0.36 -1.20
CA MET A 116 0.57 0.66 -1.21
C MET A 116 0.05 0.98 0.19
N LYS A 117 0.49 0.25 1.22
CA LYS A 117 0.14 0.55 2.62
C LYS A 117 0.61 1.93 3.02
N GLU A 118 1.85 2.29 2.72
CA GLU A 118 2.39 3.63 2.97
C GLU A 118 1.54 4.71 2.30
N THR A 119 1.19 4.51 1.03
CA THR A 119 0.33 5.45 0.28
C THR A 119 -1.08 5.56 0.90
N ASN A 120 -1.66 4.43 1.31
CA ASN A 120 -2.98 4.40 1.96
C ASN A 120 -2.96 5.16 3.30
N THR A 121 -1.95 4.90 4.12
CA THR A 121 -1.70 5.58 5.40
C THR A 121 -1.54 7.08 5.20
N GLU A 122 -0.69 7.52 4.26
CA GLU A 122 -0.47 8.94 3.99
C GLU A 122 -1.77 9.65 3.57
N ARG A 123 -2.54 9.04 2.67
CA ARG A 123 -3.82 9.60 2.21
C ARG A 123 -4.86 9.63 3.31
N SER A 124 -4.96 8.57 4.11
CA SER A 124 -5.87 8.51 5.25
C SER A 124 -5.58 9.63 6.25
N TYR A 125 -4.31 9.82 6.60
CA TYR A 125 -3.89 10.90 7.50
C TYR A 125 -4.16 12.29 6.90
N THR A 126 -3.90 12.46 5.60
CA THR A 126 -4.09 13.74 4.88
C THR A 126 -5.56 14.14 4.82
N VAL A 127 -6.44 13.23 4.38
CA VAL A 127 -7.89 13.49 4.30
C VAL A 127 -8.46 13.76 5.69
N SER A 128 -8.05 12.98 6.69
CA SER A 128 -8.43 13.17 8.10
C SER A 128 -8.06 14.56 8.62
N LYS A 129 -6.81 15.00 8.39
CA LYS A 129 -6.36 16.36 8.74
C LYS A 129 -7.14 17.45 8.01
N GLN A 130 -7.44 17.24 6.74
CA GLN A 130 -8.21 18.20 5.96
C GLN A 130 -9.63 18.34 6.52
N ARG A 131 -10.28 17.23 6.86
CA ARG A 131 -11.61 17.24 7.50
C ARG A 131 -11.59 18.00 8.83
N LEU A 132 -10.62 17.71 9.70
CA LEU A 132 -10.46 18.43 10.97
C LEU A 132 -10.24 19.91 10.77
N ARG A 133 -9.43 20.30 9.78
CA ARG A 133 -9.21 21.72 9.45
C ARG A 133 -10.50 22.41 9.02
N VAL A 134 -11.35 21.73 8.24
CA VAL A 134 -12.65 22.26 7.80
C VAL A 134 -13.58 22.43 9.00
N LEU A 135 -13.74 21.39 9.82
CA LEU A 135 -14.60 21.41 11.00
C LEU A 135 -14.15 22.44 12.05
N TYR A 136 -12.85 22.66 12.18
CA TYR A 136 -12.29 23.60 13.16
C TYR A 136 -12.30 25.05 12.68
N LYS A 137 -12.47 25.31 11.38
CA LYS A 137 -12.42 26.66 10.82
C LYS A 137 -13.46 27.61 11.45
N PRO A 138 -14.73 27.23 11.66
CA PRO A 138 -15.71 28.09 12.34
C PRO A 138 -15.31 28.44 13.78
N LEU A 139 -14.74 27.49 14.53
CA LEU A 139 -14.31 27.71 15.91
C LEU A 139 -13.17 28.75 15.99
N LYS A 140 -12.30 28.83 14.98
CA LYS A 140 -11.29 29.90 14.92
C LYS A 140 -11.89 31.29 14.80
N ASN A 141 -13.08 31.41 14.19
CA ASN A 141 -13.76 32.70 14.02
C ASN A 141 -14.51 33.12 15.29
N MET A 142 -14.86 32.18 16.17
CA MET A 142 -15.52 32.42 17.47
C MET A 142 -14.53 32.79 18.59
N ASN A 143 -13.29 33.16 18.26
CA ASN A 143 -12.24 33.48 19.25
C ASN A 143 -12.70 34.50 20.30
N ALA A 144 -13.38 35.56 19.88
CA ALA A 144 -13.86 36.60 20.78
C ALA A 144 -14.92 36.06 21.75
N ASP A 145 -15.79 35.15 21.29
CA ASP A 145 -16.86 34.56 22.10
C ASP A 145 -16.31 33.63 23.19
N PHE A 146 -15.17 32.98 22.92
CA PHE A 146 -14.48 32.13 23.87
C PHE A 146 -13.66 32.90 24.91
N MET A 147 -13.32 34.17 24.66
CA MET A 147 -12.57 35.03 25.59
C MET A 147 -13.49 35.87 26.48
N GLN A 148 -14.69 35.37 26.76
CA GLN A 148 -15.69 35.99 27.63
C GLN A 148 -16.01 35.05 28.81
N LEU A 149 -16.76 35.56 29.79
CA LEU A 149 -17.26 34.75 30.90
C LEU A 149 -18.09 33.55 30.39
N GLY A 150 -17.80 32.36 30.89
CA GLY A 150 -18.37 31.08 30.42
C GLY A 150 -17.84 30.64 29.06
N GLY A 151 -16.80 31.29 28.54
CA GLY A 151 -16.22 31.03 27.23
C GLY A 151 -15.60 29.63 27.12
N TYR A 152 -15.06 29.08 28.22
CA TYR A 152 -14.50 27.74 28.22
C TYR A 152 -15.56 26.66 28.03
N GLN A 153 -16.72 26.79 28.70
CA GLN A 153 -17.86 25.87 28.47
C GLN A 153 -18.38 25.93 27.04
N LYS A 154 -18.49 27.13 26.45
CA LYS A 154 -18.86 27.29 25.04
C LYS A 154 -17.86 26.59 24.10
N TYR A 155 -16.56 26.71 24.39
CA TYR A 155 -15.51 26.04 23.64
C TYR A 155 -15.61 24.51 23.75
N GLU A 156 -15.84 23.96 24.95
CA GLU A 156 -16.00 22.52 25.16
C GLU A 156 -17.18 21.96 24.36
N VAL A 157 -18.34 22.61 24.40
CA VAL A 157 -19.51 22.21 23.61
C VAL A 157 -19.22 22.25 22.11
N ALA A 158 -18.52 23.27 21.62
CA ALA A 158 -18.13 23.37 20.22
C ALA A 158 -17.14 22.27 19.79
N MET A 159 -16.18 21.93 20.66
CA MET A 159 -15.24 20.85 20.43
C MET A 159 -15.90 19.47 20.46
N GLN A 160 -16.89 19.26 21.33
CA GLN A 160 -17.67 18.03 21.36
C GLN A 160 -18.43 17.82 20.04
N LYS A 161 -19.11 18.86 19.53
CA LYS A 161 -19.78 18.79 18.22
C LYS A 161 -18.81 18.46 17.10
N LEU A 162 -17.60 19.06 17.12
CA LEU A 162 -16.55 18.74 16.16
C LEU A 162 -16.13 17.27 16.24
N ASP A 163 -15.95 16.71 17.45
CA ASP A 163 -15.61 15.29 17.65
C ASP A 163 -16.70 14.38 17.07
N GLU A 164 -17.96 14.65 17.38
CA GLU A 164 -19.12 13.91 16.88
C GLU A 164 -19.18 13.94 15.34
N GLU A 165 -19.09 15.13 14.73
CA GLU A 165 -19.10 15.29 13.27
C GLU A 165 -17.89 14.65 12.59
N TYR A 166 -16.72 14.69 13.23
CA TYR A 166 -15.51 14.06 12.72
C TYR A 166 -15.64 12.53 12.76
N ARG A 167 -16.08 11.96 13.88
CA ARG A 167 -16.28 10.50 14.04
C ARG A 167 -17.33 9.95 13.09
N ALA A 168 -18.35 10.74 12.77
CA ALA A 168 -19.38 10.38 11.79
C ALA A 168 -18.92 10.51 10.33
N THR A 169 -17.73 11.06 10.05
CA THR A 169 -17.23 11.21 8.67
C THR A 169 -16.71 9.88 8.14
N GLU A 170 -17.31 9.41 7.05
CA GLU A 170 -16.87 8.21 6.32
C GLU A 170 -15.68 8.51 5.39
N GLY A 171 -14.97 7.47 4.94
CA GLY A 171 -13.90 7.59 3.96
C GLY A 171 -12.61 8.25 4.47
N LEU A 172 -12.43 8.32 5.80
CA LEU A 172 -11.19 8.83 6.39
C LEU A 172 -10.07 7.78 6.44
N GLY A 173 -10.41 6.50 6.40
CA GLY A 173 -9.48 5.37 6.56
C GLY A 173 -8.93 5.24 7.99
N ASP A 174 -7.95 4.35 8.13
CA ASP A 174 -7.45 3.87 9.43
C ASP A 174 -6.67 4.91 10.27
N GLU A 175 -6.09 5.94 9.65
CA GLU A 175 -5.29 6.97 10.35
C GLU A 175 -6.14 8.06 11.01
N LYS A 176 -7.48 7.95 10.98
CA LYS A 176 -8.40 8.96 11.51
C LYS A 176 -8.15 9.28 13.00
N ASP A 177 -7.89 8.26 13.82
CA ASP A 177 -7.73 8.44 15.27
C ASP A 177 -6.39 9.09 15.60
N LYS A 178 -5.33 8.74 14.87
CA LYS A 178 -4.02 9.36 14.99
C LYS A 178 -4.07 10.83 14.57
N ALA A 179 -4.70 11.13 13.43
CA ALA A 179 -4.88 12.50 12.98
C ALA A 179 -5.67 13.35 13.99
N TYR A 180 -6.69 12.76 14.61
CA TYR A 180 -7.45 13.41 15.68
C TYR A 180 -6.60 13.69 16.92
N LYS A 181 -5.84 12.68 17.39
CA LYS A 181 -4.93 12.84 18.53
C LYS A 181 -3.92 13.96 18.29
N ASP A 182 -3.28 13.98 17.12
CA ASP A 182 -2.33 15.04 16.73
C ASP A 182 -2.98 16.41 16.69
N PHE A 183 -4.22 16.49 16.21
CA PHE A 183 -5.00 17.71 16.19
C PHE A 183 -5.32 18.21 17.60
N MET A 184 -5.74 17.33 18.51
CA MET A 184 -6.03 17.68 19.89
C MET A 184 -4.78 18.19 20.61
N GLU A 185 -3.64 17.52 20.44
CA GLU A 185 -2.38 17.95 21.06
C GLU A 185 -1.97 19.34 20.53
N LYS A 186 -2.09 19.59 19.22
CA LYS A 186 -1.78 20.91 18.61
C LYS A 186 -2.66 22.05 19.10
N ASN A 187 -3.86 21.78 19.63
CA ASN A 187 -4.80 22.80 20.10
C ASN A 187 -4.90 22.87 21.63
N LYS A 188 -4.09 22.10 22.36
CA LYS A 188 -4.10 22.02 23.83
C LYS A 188 -3.79 23.36 24.51
N ASP A 189 -2.78 24.07 24.03
CA ASP A 189 -2.40 25.37 24.60
C ASP A 189 -3.49 26.41 24.43
N ARG A 190 -4.17 26.39 23.29
CA ARG A 190 -5.32 27.27 23.04
C ARG A 190 -6.48 26.95 23.99
N ALA A 191 -6.81 25.67 24.19
CA ALA A 191 -7.82 25.28 25.16
C ALA A 191 -7.45 25.74 26.58
N ASN A 192 -6.17 25.61 26.96
CA ASN A 192 -5.65 26.09 28.24
C ASN A 192 -5.76 27.61 28.39
N GLN A 193 -5.43 28.38 27.36
CA GLN A 193 -5.55 29.85 27.37
C GLN A 193 -6.99 30.29 27.61
N ILE A 194 -7.95 29.73 26.87
CA ILE A 194 -9.38 30.01 27.04
C ILE A 194 -9.80 29.71 28.49
N ARG A 195 -9.38 28.55 29.02
CA ARG A 195 -9.67 28.16 30.41
C ARG A 195 -9.11 29.13 31.45
N VAL A 196 -7.89 29.62 31.25
CA VAL A 196 -7.24 30.56 32.17
C VAL A 196 -7.96 31.91 32.15
N VAL A 197 -8.30 32.42 30.96
CA VAL A 197 -9.06 33.67 30.81
C VAL A 197 -10.41 33.57 31.49
N ASP A 198 -11.17 32.50 31.23
CA ASP A 198 -12.51 32.32 31.81
C ASP A 198 -12.48 32.25 33.35
N LYS A 199 -11.49 31.54 33.92
CA LYS A 199 -11.27 31.49 35.38
C LYS A 199 -10.97 32.86 35.97
N ALA A 200 -10.11 33.65 35.33
CA ALA A 200 -9.77 34.99 35.80
C ALA A 200 -11.00 35.93 35.77
N LEU A 201 -11.79 35.87 34.70
CA LEU A 201 -13.04 36.63 34.59
C LEU A 201 -14.06 36.21 35.65
N THR A 202 -14.18 34.92 35.93
CA THR A 202 -15.08 34.39 36.96
C THR A 202 -14.68 34.87 38.36
N GLN A 203 -13.38 34.90 38.67
CA GLN A 203 -12.87 35.40 39.96
C GLN A 203 -13.07 36.90 40.14
N ALA A 204 -12.96 37.70 39.07
CA ALA A 204 -13.15 39.14 39.12
C ALA A 204 -14.62 39.58 39.31
N GLN A 205 -15.57 38.65 39.18
CA GLN A 205 -17.00 38.88 39.39
C GLN A 205 -17.51 38.47 40.78
N GLN A 206 -16.63 37.90 41.61
CA GLN A 206 -16.90 37.50 42.99
C GLN A 206 -16.45 38.60 43.96
#